data_AF-A0A5K1H7Y1-F1
#
_entry.id   AF-A0A5K1H7Y1-F1
#
_cell.length_a   1.000
_cell.length_b   1.000
_cell.length_c   1.000
_cell.angle_alpha   90.00
_cell.angle_beta   90.00
_cell.angle_gamma   90.00
#
_symmetry.space_group_name_H-M   'P 1'
#
loop_
_entity.id
_entity.type
_entity.pdbx_description
1 polymer ?
#
loop_
_entity_poly.entity_id
_entity_poly.type
_entity_poly.pdbx_seq_one_letter_code
_entity_poly.pdbx_strand_id
1 'polypeptide(L)'
;KTKHKDLKLHDIFHDLALYIGGKEYSHASATEHTCHLSLLGIDDAEHKYNASGAANKVRTLLCDPDSNSKSDLRSVYIARLTNFKWLRVLSLRGYRMYELPKSIEDLSLLKYLDLSYSN
;
A
#
# COMPACT_ATOMS: atom_id res chain seq x y z
N LYS A 1 -32.60 -27.92 16.71
CA LYS A 1 -32.21 -28.17 15.29
C LYS A 1 -31.03 -27.27 14.96
N THR A 2 -29.81 -27.75 15.16
CA THR A 2 -28.59 -27.06 14.73
C THR A 2 -28.50 -27.21 13.22
N LYS A 3 -28.64 -26.11 12.48
CA LYS A 3 -28.34 -26.08 11.05
C LYS A 3 -26.83 -26.26 10.93
N HIS A 4 -26.37 -27.46 10.55
CA HIS A 4 -25.03 -27.59 10.00
C HIS A 4 -25.03 -26.77 8.71
N LYS A 5 -24.34 -25.63 8.76
CA LYS A 5 -24.04 -24.83 7.58
C LYS A 5 -23.07 -25.67 6.78
N ASP A 6 -23.45 -26.08 5.58
CA ASP A 6 -22.55 -26.83 4.69
C ASP A 6 -21.32 -25.95 4.43
N LEU A 7 -20.24 -26.21 5.15
CA LEU A 7 -18.95 -25.54 5.00
C LEU A 7 -18.38 -26.01 3.67
N LYS A 8 -18.50 -25.16 2.66
CA LYS A 8 -17.95 -25.44 1.34
C LYS A 8 -16.48 -25.07 1.35
N LEU A 9 -15.68 -25.76 0.55
CA LEU A 9 -14.25 -25.52 0.41
C LEU A 9 -13.93 -24.02 0.17
N HIS A 10 -14.76 -23.31 -0.62
CA HIS A 10 -14.59 -21.88 -0.86
C HIS A 10 -14.73 -21.00 0.38
N ASP A 11 -15.50 -21.42 1.40
CA ASP A 11 -15.66 -20.66 2.65
C ASP A 11 -14.37 -20.78 3.48
N ILE A 12 -13.80 -21.99 3.52
CA ILE A 12 -12.52 -22.25 4.20
C ILE A 12 -11.38 -21.48 3.54
N PHE A 13 -11.31 -21.47 2.19
CA PHE A 13 -10.32 -20.67 1.48
C PHE A 13 -10.50 -19.17 1.69
N HIS A 14 -11.74 -18.69 1.75
CA HIS A 14 -12.03 -17.29 2.05
C HIS A 14 -11.54 -16.93 3.46
N ASP A 15 -11.90 -17.73 4.47
CA ASP A 15 -11.49 -17.49 5.86
C ASP A 15 -9.96 -17.58 6.01
N LEU A 16 -9.31 -18.52 5.32
CA LEU A 16 -7.85 -18.62 5.30
C LEU A 16 -7.20 -17.40 4.63
N ALA A 17 -7.76 -16.94 3.50
CA ALA A 17 -7.29 -15.75 2.82
C ALA A 17 -7.48 -14.49 3.69
N LEU A 18 -8.57 -14.38 4.43
CA LEU A 18 -8.79 -13.32 5.41
C LEU A 18 -7.82 -13.42 6.59
N TYR A 19 -7.55 -14.63 7.08
CA TYR A 19 -6.63 -14.86 8.20
C TYR A 19 -5.17 -14.51 7.85
N ILE A 20 -4.70 -14.96 6.69
CA ILE A 20 -3.35 -14.66 6.20
C ILE A 20 -3.29 -13.18 5.76
N GLY A 21 -4.24 -12.77 4.93
CA GLY A 21 -4.34 -11.41 4.42
C GLY A 21 -4.48 -10.37 5.53
N GLY A 22 -5.22 -10.67 6.60
CA GLY A 22 -5.36 -9.79 7.76
C GLY A 22 -4.08 -9.56 8.56
N LYS A 23 -3.10 -10.47 8.47
CA LYS A 23 -1.77 -10.28 9.07
C LYS A 23 -0.82 -9.50 8.16
N GLU A 24 -1.00 -9.64 6.85
CA GLU A 24 -0.11 -9.03 5.86
C GLU A 24 -0.62 -7.68 5.34
N TYR A 25 -1.90 -7.39 5.47
CA TYR A 25 -2.53 -6.13 5.13
C TYR A 25 -2.53 -5.18 6.33
N SER A 26 -2.24 -3.91 6.08
CA SER A 26 -2.38 -2.88 7.10
C SER A 26 -2.84 -1.56 6.48
N HIS A 27 -3.65 -0.82 7.23
CA HIS A 27 -4.08 0.52 6.89
C HIS A 27 -3.39 1.51 7.83
N ALA A 28 -2.96 2.66 7.32
CA ALA A 28 -2.32 3.76 8.06
C ALA A 28 -0.93 3.53 8.65
N SER A 29 -0.56 2.31 9.01
CA SER A 29 0.76 2.01 9.58
C SER A 29 1.23 0.62 9.19
N ALA A 30 2.54 0.45 9.07
CA ALA A 30 3.16 -0.82 8.73
C ALA A 30 3.74 -1.50 9.98
N THR A 31 3.48 -2.80 10.10
CA THR A 31 4.06 -3.72 11.08
C THR A 31 5.10 -4.61 10.41
N GLU A 32 5.89 -5.35 11.17
CA GLU A 32 6.93 -6.26 10.63
C GLU A 32 6.41 -7.38 9.70
N HIS A 33 5.09 -7.60 9.66
CA HIS A 33 4.43 -8.57 8.80
C HIS A 33 3.70 -7.92 7.61
N THR A 34 3.65 -6.60 7.54
CA THR A 34 2.90 -5.89 6.50
C THR A 34 3.57 -6.06 5.14
N CYS A 35 2.87 -6.73 4.22
CA CYS A 35 3.20 -6.84 2.80
C CYS A 35 2.36 -5.87 1.96
N HIS A 36 1.17 -5.51 2.41
CA HIS A 36 0.22 -4.67 1.68
C HIS A 36 -0.21 -3.49 2.56
N LEU A 37 0.25 -2.29 2.21
CA LEU A 37 -0.01 -1.07 2.98
C LEU A 37 -0.93 -0.15 2.20
N SER A 38 -2.02 0.29 2.84
CA SER A 38 -2.87 1.36 2.35
C SER A 38 -2.72 2.60 3.22
N LEU A 39 -2.46 3.74 2.59
CA LEU A 39 -2.37 5.07 3.21
C LEU A 39 -3.49 6.00 2.73
N LEU A 40 -4.59 5.43 2.21
CA LEU A 40 -5.74 6.17 1.71
C LEU A 40 -6.32 7.10 2.78
N GLY A 41 -6.52 8.38 2.43
CA GLY A 41 -7.18 9.36 3.29
C GLY A 41 -6.35 9.81 4.51
N ILE A 42 -5.02 9.72 4.44
CA ILE A 42 -4.13 10.09 5.54
C ILE A 42 -3.24 11.27 5.12
N ASP A 43 -3.59 12.48 5.56
CA ASP A 43 -2.79 13.69 5.33
C ASP A 43 -1.45 13.68 6.09
N ASP A 44 -1.40 12.97 7.23
CA ASP A 44 -0.26 12.95 8.17
C ASP A 44 0.63 11.70 8.02
N ALA A 45 0.47 10.96 6.92
CA ALA A 45 1.14 9.68 6.67
C ALA A 45 2.67 9.82 6.67
N GLU A 46 3.18 11.04 6.47
CA GLU A 46 4.61 11.32 6.44
C GLU A 46 5.37 10.84 7.68
N HIS A 47 4.76 10.59 8.83
CA HIS A 47 5.53 10.30 10.04
C HIS A 47 5.58 8.82 10.48
N LYS A 48 4.73 7.91 9.98
CA LYS A 48 4.56 6.58 10.63
C LYS A 48 5.07 5.34 9.89
N TYR A 49 5.27 5.36 8.56
CA TYR A 49 5.61 4.12 7.82
C TYR A 49 7.10 3.94 7.50
N ASN A 50 7.93 4.97 7.73
CA ASN A 50 9.35 4.97 7.36
C ASN A 50 10.29 4.48 8.46
N ALA A 51 9.81 4.45 9.70
CA ALA A 51 10.62 4.14 10.87
C ALA A 51 10.65 2.65 11.22
N SER A 52 9.79 1.81 10.62
CA SER A 52 9.73 0.39 10.95
C SER A 52 10.45 -0.46 9.90
N GLY A 53 11.16 -1.50 10.35
CA GLY A 53 11.76 -2.52 9.47
C GLY A 53 10.77 -3.25 8.56
N ALA A 54 9.47 -2.94 8.70
CA ALA A 54 8.38 -3.32 7.83
C ALA A 54 8.54 -2.85 6.38
N ALA A 55 9.12 -1.66 6.15
CA ALA A 55 9.25 -1.10 4.80
C ALA A 55 9.99 -2.05 3.84
N ASN A 56 10.92 -2.84 4.36
CA ASN A 56 11.67 -3.83 3.59
C ASN A 56 10.85 -5.06 3.18
N LYS A 57 9.60 -5.23 3.62
CA LYS A 57 8.73 -6.35 3.24
C LYS A 57 7.50 -5.94 2.43
N VAL A 58 7.16 -4.64 2.41
CA VAL A 58 6.01 -4.14 1.66
C VAL A 58 6.22 -4.39 0.17
N ARG A 59 5.22 -5.03 -0.43
CA ARG A 59 5.14 -5.37 -1.87
C ARG A 59 4.06 -4.56 -2.57
N THR A 60 3.05 -4.09 -1.84
CA THR A 60 1.99 -3.22 -2.35
C THR A 60 1.87 -2.00 -1.46
N LEU A 61 1.92 -0.83 -2.08
CA LEU A 61 1.70 0.45 -1.43
C LEU A 61 0.62 1.20 -2.20
N LEU A 62 -0.51 1.45 -1.53
CA LEU A 62 -1.59 2.27 -2.06
C LEU A 62 -1.57 3.62 -1.37
N CYS A 63 -1.27 4.65 -2.15
CA CYS A 63 -1.18 6.02 -1.67
C CYS A 63 -2.03 6.85 -2.59
N ASP A 64 -3.27 7.00 -2.16
CA ASP A 64 -4.26 7.79 -2.85
C ASP A 64 -4.62 8.92 -1.88
N PRO A 65 -4.61 10.18 -2.34
CA PRO A 65 -5.08 11.28 -1.52
C PRO A 65 -6.57 11.11 -1.21
N ASP A 66 -7.05 11.79 -0.18
CA ASP A 66 -8.49 11.81 0.06
C ASP A 66 -9.20 12.35 -1.19
N SER A 67 -10.30 11.71 -1.56
CA SER A 67 -11.14 12.06 -2.71
C SER A 67 -11.55 13.53 -2.78
N ASN A 68 -11.52 14.23 -1.64
CA ASN A 68 -11.87 15.65 -1.52
C ASN A 68 -10.66 16.61 -1.60
N SER A 69 -9.41 16.11 -1.60
CA SER A 69 -8.21 16.94 -1.66
C SER A 69 -7.29 16.52 -2.81
N LYS A 70 -7.06 17.43 -3.76
CA LYS A 70 -5.90 17.29 -4.66
C LYS A 70 -4.67 17.65 -3.86
N SER A 71 -3.85 16.66 -3.53
CA SER A 71 -2.55 16.90 -2.90
C SER A 71 -1.42 16.76 -3.91
N ASP A 72 -0.42 17.62 -3.73
CA ASP A 72 0.84 17.51 -4.46
C ASP A 72 1.68 16.40 -3.83
N LEU A 73 2.33 15.59 -4.68
CA LEU A 73 3.26 14.58 -4.19
C LEU A 73 4.53 15.26 -3.67
N ARG A 74 4.68 15.35 -2.34
CA ARG A 74 5.82 16.04 -1.73
C ARG A 74 7.13 15.30 -1.96
N SER A 75 8.21 16.04 -2.19
CA SER A 75 9.57 15.49 -2.40
C SER A 75 10.07 14.63 -1.24
N VAL A 76 9.66 14.94 0.00
CA VAL A 76 9.98 14.15 1.19
C VAL A 76 9.37 12.75 1.10
N TYR A 77 8.11 12.64 0.66
CA TYR A 77 7.41 11.38 0.46
C TYR A 77 8.09 10.54 -0.63
N ILE A 78 8.46 11.19 -1.72
CA ILE A 78 9.17 10.59 -2.85
C ILE A 78 10.53 10.00 -2.44
N ALA A 79 11.30 10.73 -1.65
CA ALA A 79 12.59 10.26 -1.15
C ALA A 79 12.44 9.01 -0.26
N ARG A 80 11.32 8.92 0.46
CA ARG A 80 11.00 7.81 1.35
C ARG A 80 10.52 6.55 0.63
N LEU A 81 10.03 6.67 -0.61
CA LEU A 81 9.67 5.50 -1.43
C LEU A 81 10.86 4.54 -1.62
N THR A 82 12.09 5.06 -1.65
CA THR A 82 13.33 4.29 -1.78
C THR A 82 13.53 3.23 -0.68
N ASN A 83 12.85 3.38 0.47
CA ASN A 83 12.89 2.39 1.55
C ASN A 83 12.16 1.10 1.19
N PHE A 84 11.26 1.11 0.20
CA PHE A 84 10.47 -0.05 -0.21
C PHE A 84 11.16 -0.85 -1.32
N LYS A 85 12.34 -1.41 -1.05
CA LYS A 85 13.14 -2.15 -2.04
C LYS A 85 12.44 -3.37 -2.66
N TRP A 86 11.41 -3.88 -1.99
CA TRP A 86 10.64 -5.05 -2.41
C TRP A 86 9.27 -4.70 -3.02
N LEU A 87 9.03 -3.42 -3.27
CA LEU A 87 7.78 -2.94 -3.81
C LEU A 87 7.57 -3.46 -5.23
N ARG A 88 6.38 -3.99 -5.49
CA ARG A 88 5.96 -4.52 -6.79
C ARG A 88 4.77 -3.74 -7.35
N VAL A 89 3.94 -3.19 -6.48
CA VAL A 89 2.75 -2.42 -6.83
C VAL A 89 2.79 -1.10 -6.08
N LEU A 90 2.75 0.00 -6.82
CA LEU A 90 2.65 1.36 -6.27
C LEU A 90 1.45 2.06 -6.90
N SER A 91 0.51 2.55 -6.08
CA SER A 91 -0.51 3.50 -6.52
C SER A 91 -0.15 4.89 -6.02
N LEU A 92 -0.10 5.82 -6.97
CA LEU A 92 -0.02 7.27 -6.75
C LEU A 92 -1.23 7.96 -7.41
N ARG A 93 -2.35 7.25 -7.48
CA ARG A 93 -3.57 7.71 -8.13
C ARG A 93 -4.00 9.05 -7.53
N GLY A 94 -4.36 10.01 -8.38
CA GLY A 94 -4.91 11.31 -7.95
C GLY A 94 -3.90 12.33 -7.42
N TYR A 95 -2.60 11.98 -7.31
CA TYR A 95 -1.56 12.95 -6.97
C TYR A 95 -1.25 13.87 -8.14
N ARG A 96 -1.10 15.17 -7.86
CA ARG A 96 -0.61 16.13 -8.85
C ARG A 96 0.91 16.02 -8.97
N MET A 97 1.39 15.73 -10.17
CA MET A 97 2.82 15.58 -10.46
C MET A 97 3.08 15.80 -11.94
N TYR A 98 4.01 16.71 -12.23
CA TYR A 98 4.42 17.03 -13.62
C TYR A 98 5.46 16.06 -14.15
N GLU A 99 6.29 15.50 -13.26
CA GLU A 99 7.35 14.57 -13.58
C GLU A 99 7.40 13.47 -12.54
N LEU A 100 7.69 12.25 -13.00
CA LEU A 100 7.94 11.14 -12.11
C LEU A 100 9.32 11.32 -11.48
N PRO A 101 9.44 11.22 -10.16
CA PRO A 101 10.71 11.45 -9.49
C PRO A 101 11.71 10.33 -9.80
N LYS A 102 13.00 10.71 -9.87
CA LYS A 102 14.11 9.79 -10.14
C LYS A 102 14.20 8.62 -9.14
N SER A 103 13.74 8.79 -7.91
CA SER A 103 13.74 7.71 -6.91
C SER A 103 12.87 6.51 -7.29
N ILE A 104 11.98 6.64 -8.28
CA ILE A 104 11.28 5.48 -8.85
C ILE A 104 12.27 4.50 -9.49
N GLU A 105 13.40 4.97 -10.00
CA GLU A 105 14.46 4.11 -10.56
C GLU A 105 15.04 3.15 -9.51
N ASP A 106 15.00 3.52 -8.23
CA ASP A 106 15.48 2.67 -7.13
C ASP A 106 14.52 1.49 -6.83
N LEU A 107 13.28 1.55 -7.33
CA LEU A 107 12.25 0.52 -7.15
C LEU A 107 12.41 -0.62 -8.18
N SER A 108 13.56 -1.29 -8.17
CA SER A 108 13.94 -2.32 -9.15
C SER A 108 12.95 -3.50 -9.31
N LEU A 109 12.09 -3.75 -8.33
CA LEU A 109 11.10 -4.84 -8.34
C LEU A 109 9.69 -4.37 -8.73
N LEU A 110 9.52 -3.08 -9.04
CA LEU A 110 8.22 -2.50 -9.40
C LEU A 110 7.73 -3.11 -10.72
N LYS A 111 6.49 -3.60 -10.70
CA LYS A 111 5.81 -4.21 -11.85
C LYS A 111 4.56 -3.45 -12.27
N TYR A 112 3.93 -2.77 -11.32
CA TYR A 112 2.71 -2.02 -11.55
C TYR A 112 2.81 -0.64 -10.89
N LEU A 113 2.54 0.38 -11.68
CA LEU A 113 2.53 1.77 -11.27
C LEU A 113 1.21 2.39 -11.71
N ASP A 114 0.38 2.80 -10.75
CA ASP A 114 -0.85 3.54 -11.03
C ASP A 114 -0.61 5.04 -10.89
N LEU A 115 -0.76 5.76 -12.00
CA LEU A 115 -0.71 7.23 -12.06
C LEU A 115 -2.07 7.80 -12.51
N SER A 116 -3.14 7.03 -12.44
CA SER A 116 -4.45 7.47 -12.91
C SER A 116 -4.88 8.75 -12.19
N TYR A 117 -5.52 9.67 -12.91
CA TYR A 117 -5.94 10.98 -12.38
C TYR A 117 -4.79 11.85 -11.84
N SER A 118 -3.53 11.55 -12.18
CA SER A 118 -2.44 12.52 -12.00
C SER A 118 -2.57 13.63 -13.02
N ASN A 119 -2.41 14.87 -12.58
CA ASN A 119 -2.69 16.08 -13.35
C ASN A 119 -1.46 16.97 -13.50
#